data_AF-A0A7J8VH87-F1
#
_entry.id   AF-A0A7J8VH87-F1
#
_cell.length_a   1.000
_cell.length_b   1.000
_cell.length_c   1.000
_cell.angle_alpha   90.00
_cell.angle_beta   90.00
_cell.angle_gamma   90.00
#
_symmetry.space_group_name_H-M   'P 1'
#
loop_
_entity.id
_entity.type
_entity.pdbx_description
1 polymer ?
#
loop_
_entity_poly.entity_id
_entity_poly.type
_entity_poly.pdbx_seq_one_letter_code
_entity_poly.pdbx_strand_id
1 'polypeptide(L)'
;MISAGHISGGHLNPAVTLGLLFGGHITVVRAILYWIDQLLASSAACILLKYLTGGLNTPVHTLASGMGFLQGVIWEIILTFALLFTVYATIVDPKKGSIDGLGPMLTGFVVGANILAGGAFSGASMNPARSFGPALVSWNWTDHWVYWVGPLIGGGLAGYIYENFFIVRTHVLLPQNEAF
;
A
#
# COMPACT_ATOMS: atom_id res chain seq x y z
N MET A 1 5.10 -0.98 10.10
CA MET A 1 4.07 0.03 10.39
C MET A 1 3.99 0.36 11.87
N ILE A 2 3.82 -0.60 12.78
CA ILE A 2 3.72 -0.34 14.25
C ILE A 2 4.93 0.42 14.82
N SER A 3 6.15 0.00 14.49
CA SER A 3 7.39 0.59 15.05
C SER A 3 7.73 2.00 14.54
N ALA A 4 7.29 2.36 13.33
CA ALA A 4 7.65 3.62 12.68
C ALA A 4 6.45 4.54 12.42
N GLY A 5 5.25 4.13 12.85
CA GLY A 5 3.99 4.82 12.59
C GLY A 5 3.95 6.21 13.21
N HIS A 6 4.42 6.37 14.45
CA HIS A 6 4.48 7.67 15.12
C HIS A 6 5.57 8.61 14.58
N ILE A 7 6.53 8.10 13.81
CA ILE A 7 7.63 8.90 13.23
C ILE A 7 7.26 9.37 11.81
N SER A 8 6.74 8.45 11.00
CA SER A 8 6.60 8.63 9.54
C SER A 8 5.21 8.28 9.02
N GLY A 9 4.25 7.92 9.86
CA GLY A 9 2.98 7.32 9.42
C GLY A 9 3.11 5.89 8.87
N GLY A 10 4.34 5.39 8.69
CA GLY A 10 4.59 3.99 8.33
C GLY A 10 4.07 3.57 6.96
N HIS A 11 4.14 4.44 5.95
CA HIS A 11 3.62 4.19 4.60
C HIS A 11 4.20 2.91 3.98
N LEU A 12 5.53 2.78 3.98
CA LEU A 12 6.30 1.59 3.52
C LEU A 12 5.94 1.08 2.10
N ASN A 13 5.22 1.88 1.32
CA ASN A 13 4.63 1.50 0.05
C ASN A 13 4.38 2.76 -0.81
N PRO A 14 4.89 2.82 -2.06
CA PRO A 14 4.65 3.93 -2.96
C PRO A 14 3.16 4.14 -3.29
N ALA A 15 2.38 3.08 -3.42
CA ALA A 15 0.94 3.15 -3.67
C ALA A 15 0.18 3.73 -2.47
N VAL A 16 0.59 3.39 -1.24
CA VAL A 16 0.02 4.00 -0.02
C VAL A 16 0.34 5.49 0.03
N THR A 17 1.59 5.84 -0.29
CA THR A 17 2.04 7.24 -0.33
C THR A 17 1.29 8.05 -1.37
N LEU A 18 1.04 7.50 -2.56
CA LEU A 18 0.23 8.15 -3.58
C LEU A 18 -1.23 8.30 -3.15
N GLY A 19 -1.82 7.26 -2.57
CA GLY A 19 -3.19 7.29 -2.05
C GLY A 19 -3.36 8.40 -1.03
N LEU A 20 -2.40 8.58 -0.11
CA LEU A 20 -2.40 9.67 0.87
C LEU A 20 -2.12 11.04 0.26
N LEU A 21 -1.33 11.12 -0.82
CA LEU A 21 -1.12 12.36 -1.57
C LEU A 21 -2.43 12.82 -2.24
N PHE A 22 -3.17 11.91 -2.87
CA PHE A 22 -4.45 12.24 -3.51
C PHE A 22 -5.56 12.59 -2.51
N GLY A 23 -5.54 12.04 -1.30
CA GLY A 23 -6.41 12.50 -0.22
C GLY A 23 -5.95 13.79 0.47
N GLY A 24 -4.83 14.39 0.04
CA GLY A 24 -4.33 15.65 0.60
C GLY A 24 -3.64 15.54 1.97
N HIS A 25 -3.23 14.34 2.38
CA HIS A 25 -2.61 14.08 3.69
C HIS A 25 -1.08 14.26 3.70
N ILE A 26 -0.45 14.39 2.53
CA ILE A 26 1.00 14.58 2.39
C ILE A 26 1.30 15.53 1.22
N THR A 27 2.42 16.26 1.29
CA THR A 27 2.89 17.12 0.19
C THR A 27 3.58 16.31 -0.90
N VAL A 28 3.58 16.83 -2.14
CA VAL A 28 4.26 16.19 -3.29
C VAL A 28 5.75 15.95 -2.99
N VAL A 29 6.44 16.94 -2.41
CA VAL A 29 7.87 16.81 -2.08
C VAL A 29 8.09 15.67 -1.09
N ARG A 30 7.29 15.58 -0.03
CA ARG A 30 7.40 14.47 0.92
C ARG A 30 7.09 13.14 0.24
N ALA A 31 6.05 13.06 -0.60
CA ALA A 31 5.72 11.83 -1.33
C ALA A 31 6.90 11.32 -2.18
N ILE A 32 7.61 12.21 -2.87
CA ILE A 32 8.82 11.86 -3.65
C ILE A 32 9.92 11.33 -2.72
N LEU A 33 10.18 12.00 -1.59
CA LEU A 33 11.17 11.53 -0.62
C LEU A 33 10.83 10.14 -0.05
N TYR A 34 9.55 9.88 0.23
CA TYR A 34 9.08 8.55 0.65
C TYR A 34 9.34 7.50 -0.43
N TRP A 35 9.07 7.80 -1.70
CA TRP A 35 9.30 6.84 -2.78
C TRP A 35 10.78 6.50 -2.93
N ILE A 36 11.67 7.51 -2.86
CA ILE A 36 13.12 7.28 -2.91
C ILE A 36 13.55 6.36 -1.75
N ASP A 37 13.16 6.69 -0.52
CA ASP A 37 13.50 5.90 0.67
C ASP A 37 12.95 4.46 0.59
N GLN A 38 11.69 4.30 0.17
CA GLN A 38 11.04 3.00 0.02
C GLN A 38 11.75 2.10 -1.01
N LEU A 39 12.19 2.68 -2.13
CA LEU A 39 12.92 1.94 -3.17
C LEU A 39 14.32 1.56 -2.68
N LEU A 40 15.06 2.49 -2.06
CA LEU A 40 16.38 2.22 -1.50
C LEU A 40 16.34 1.15 -0.39
N ALA A 41 15.37 1.26 0.52
CA ALA A 41 15.18 0.29 1.59
C ALA A 41 14.84 -1.10 1.04
N SER A 42 13.99 -1.20 0.01
CA SER A 42 13.66 -2.46 -0.64
C SER A 42 14.87 -3.10 -1.33
N SER A 43 15.65 -2.30 -2.06
CA SER A 43 16.90 -2.77 -2.69
C SER A 43 17.90 -3.27 -1.65
N ALA A 44 18.14 -2.50 -0.57
CA ALA A 44 19.03 -2.89 0.50
C ALA A 44 18.58 -4.18 1.20
N ALA A 45 17.27 -4.32 1.48
CA ALA A 45 16.70 -5.51 2.07
C ALA A 45 16.88 -6.76 1.18
N CYS A 46 16.71 -6.62 -0.14
CA CYS A 46 16.89 -7.73 -1.08
C CYS A 46 18.37 -8.14 -1.25
N ILE A 47 19.29 -7.16 -1.24
CA ILE A 47 20.75 -7.44 -1.26
C ILE A 47 21.15 -8.20 0.01
N LEU A 48 20.68 -7.74 1.17
CA LEU A 48 20.91 -8.41 2.44
C LEU A 48 20.34 -9.83 2.43
N LEU A 49 19.11 -10.01 1.93
CA LEU A 49 18.48 -11.32 1.82
C LEU A 49 19.33 -12.27 0.96
N LYS A 50 19.79 -11.82 -0.22
CA LYS A 50 20.66 -12.62 -1.10
C LYS A 50 21.96 -13.05 -0.41
N TYR A 51 22.55 -12.17 0.39
CA TYR A 51 23.73 -12.50 1.19
C TYR A 51 23.41 -13.56 2.25
N LEU A 52 22.34 -13.36 3.03
CA LEU A 52 21.93 -14.25 4.12
C LEU A 52 21.52 -15.64 3.63
N THR A 53 21.00 -15.74 2.40
CA THR A 53 20.62 -17.02 1.79
C THR A 53 21.78 -17.70 1.05
N GLY A 54 23.02 -17.20 1.16
CA GLY A 54 24.18 -17.78 0.47
C GLY A 54 24.08 -17.70 -1.05
N GLY A 55 23.41 -16.68 -1.58
CA GLY A 55 23.29 -16.44 -3.02
C GLY A 55 22.09 -17.09 -3.70
N LEU A 56 21.16 -17.71 -2.96
CA LEU A 56 19.88 -18.17 -3.55
C LEU A 56 19.15 -17.04 -4.29
N ASN A 57 18.41 -17.42 -5.34
CA ASN A 57 17.62 -16.48 -6.13
C ASN A 57 16.58 -15.77 -5.27
N THR A 58 16.55 -14.44 -5.33
CA THR A 58 15.53 -13.65 -4.65
C THR A 58 14.20 -13.77 -5.42
N PRO A 59 13.12 -14.27 -4.81
CA PRO A 59 11.84 -14.44 -5.49
C PRO A 59 11.30 -13.10 -6.00
N VAL A 60 11.04 -13.03 -7.31
CA VAL A 60 10.46 -11.85 -7.97
C VAL A 60 8.97 -12.09 -8.18
N HIS A 61 8.16 -11.03 -8.08
CA HIS A 61 6.74 -11.10 -8.46
C HIS A 61 6.61 -11.44 -9.93
N THR A 62 5.79 -12.44 -10.21
CA THR A 62 5.49 -12.88 -11.58
C THR A 62 4.01 -13.21 -11.68
N LEU A 63 3.46 -13.08 -12.89
CA LEU A 63 2.10 -13.50 -13.19
C LEU A 63 2.04 -15.02 -13.31
N ALA A 64 0.90 -15.60 -12.95
CA ALA A 64 0.65 -17.02 -13.12
C ALA A 64 0.74 -17.42 -14.60
N SER A 65 1.18 -18.65 -14.84
CA SER A 65 1.28 -19.20 -16.21
C SER A 65 -0.07 -19.11 -16.93
N GLY A 66 -0.06 -18.56 -18.14
CA GLY A 66 -1.26 -18.36 -18.96
C GLY A 66 -2.07 -17.10 -18.63
N MET A 67 -1.63 -16.28 -17.66
CA MET A 67 -2.26 -15.01 -17.34
C MET A 67 -1.71 -13.87 -18.21
N GLY A 68 -2.59 -13.08 -18.82
CA GLY A 68 -2.21 -11.88 -19.53
C GLY A 68 -1.90 -10.71 -18.59
N PHE A 69 -1.12 -9.75 -19.08
CA PHE A 69 -0.74 -8.56 -18.31
C PHE A 69 -1.95 -7.73 -17.85
N LEU A 70 -3.03 -7.64 -18.65
CA LEU A 70 -4.24 -6.90 -18.26
C LEU A 70 -4.91 -7.51 -17.03
N GLN A 71 -5.03 -8.84 -16.98
CA GLN A 71 -5.58 -9.56 -15.83
C GLN A 71 -4.70 -9.33 -14.60
N GLY A 72 -3.38 -9.34 -14.77
CA GLY A 72 -2.42 -9.00 -13.70
C GLY A 72 -2.61 -7.58 -13.16
N VAL A 73 -2.78 -6.59 -14.05
CA VAL A 73 -3.07 -5.20 -13.65
C VAL A 73 -4.37 -5.12 -12.86
N ILE A 74 -5.44 -5.77 -13.32
CA ILE A 74 -6.74 -5.76 -12.62
C ILE A 74 -6.62 -6.40 -11.23
N TRP A 75 -5.91 -7.51 -11.10
CA TRP A 75 -5.61 -8.13 -9.81
C TRP A 75 -4.92 -7.15 -8.86
N GLU A 76 -3.82 -6.53 -9.31
CA GLU A 76 -3.07 -5.60 -8.48
C GLU A 76 -3.86 -4.33 -8.14
N ILE A 77 -4.75 -3.86 -9.03
CA ILE A 77 -5.69 -2.75 -8.74
C ILE A 77 -6.61 -3.16 -7.58
N ILE A 78 -7.29 -4.30 -7.67
CA ILE A 78 -8.28 -4.74 -6.67
C ILE A 78 -7.62 -4.95 -5.31
N LEU A 79 -6.49 -5.65 -5.26
CA LEU A 79 -5.78 -5.94 -4.01
C LEU A 79 -5.26 -4.64 -3.37
N THR A 80 -4.69 -3.74 -4.17
CA THR A 80 -4.17 -2.47 -3.65
C THR A 80 -5.28 -1.52 -3.23
N PHE A 81 -6.41 -1.53 -3.95
CA PHE A 81 -7.60 -0.79 -3.55
C PHE A 81 -8.09 -1.25 -2.18
N ALA A 82 -8.24 -2.56 -1.95
CA ALA A 82 -8.65 -3.10 -0.66
C ALA A 82 -7.68 -2.68 0.46
N LEU A 83 -6.37 -2.76 0.20
CA LEU A 83 -5.34 -2.29 1.13
C LEU A 83 -5.52 -0.82 1.50
N LEU A 84 -5.59 0.07 0.51
CA LEU A 84 -5.67 1.50 0.77
C LEU A 84 -7.01 1.90 1.37
N PHE A 85 -8.10 1.25 0.98
CA PHE A 85 -9.42 1.49 1.58
C PHE A 85 -9.40 1.16 3.07
N THR A 86 -8.76 0.06 3.48
CA THR A 86 -8.56 -0.28 4.90
C THR A 86 -7.64 0.72 5.60
N VAL A 87 -6.55 1.17 4.97
CA VAL A 87 -5.69 2.22 5.55
C VAL A 87 -6.50 3.48 5.82
N TYR A 88 -7.33 3.92 4.86
CA TYR A 88 -8.17 5.08 5.05
C TYR A 88 -9.17 4.89 6.18
N ALA A 89 -9.91 3.78 6.19
CA ALA A 89 -10.92 3.50 7.20
C ALA A 89 -10.39 3.36 8.62
N THR A 90 -9.16 2.86 8.78
CA THR A 90 -8.64 2.45 10.09
C THR A 90 -7.57 3.39 10.64
N ILE A 91 -6.88 4.16 9.78
CA ILE A 91 -5.79 5.06 10.16
C ILE A 91 -6.17 6.52 9.90
N VAL A 92 -6.70 6.83 8.72
CA VAL A 92 -6.92 8.20 8.25
C VAL A 92 -8.24 8.79 8.75
N ASP A 93 -9.33 8.03 8.71
CA ASP A 93 -10.66 8.52 9.04
C ASP A 93 -10.72 9.01 10.51
N PRO A 94 -11.07 10.29 10.75
CA PRO A 94 -11.28 10.82 12.09
C PRO A 94 -12.38 10.11 12.88
N LYS A 95 -13.35 9.48 12.19
CA LYS A 95 -14.49 8.76 12.78
C LYS A 95 -14.21 7.27 13.00
N LYS A 96 -12.95 6.87 13.12
CA LYS A 96 -12.54 5.48 13.39
C LYS A 96 -13.03 4.90 14.72
N GLY A 97 -13.57 5.71 15.64
CA GLY A 97 -14.33 5.21 16.80
C GLY A 97 -13.59 4.12 17.61
N SER A 98 -14.24 2.96 17.78
CA SER A 98 -13.76 1.85 18.61
C SER A 98 -12.53 1.09 18.07
N ILE A 99 -12.11 1.35 16.82
CA ILE A 99 -10.94 0.71 16.21
C ILE A 99 -9.69 1.60 16.23
N ASP A 100 -9.74 2.74 16.92
CA ASP A 100 -8.57 3.59 17.10
C ASP A 100 -7.40 2.82 17.74
N GLY A 101 -6.19 3.03 17.22
CA GLY A 101 -4.99 2.28 17.60
C GLY A 101 -4.81 0.91 16.93
N LEU A 102 -5.86 0.29 16.37
CA LEU A 102 -5.76 -1.03 15.70
C LEU A 102 -5.37 -0.95 14.21
N GLY A 103 -5.32 0.25 13.63
CA GLY A 103 -5.11 0.46 12.20
C GLY A 103 -3.91 -0.30 11.59
N PRO A 104 -2.70 -0.26 12.18
CA PRO A 104 -1.57 -1.04 11.68
C PRO A 104 -1.79 -2.56 11.68
N MET A 105 -2.50 -3.08 12.68
CA MET A 105 -2.81 -4.51 12.78
C MET A 105 -3.83 -4.92 11.70
N LEU A 106 -4.92 -4.15 11.55
CA LEU A 106 -5.95 -4.39 10.55
C LEU A 106 -5.39 -4.28 9.13
N THR A 107 -4.50 -3.32 8.89
CA THR A 107 -3.77 -3.20 7.62
C THR A 107 -2.94 -4.46 7.36
N GLY A 108 -2.24 -4.98 8.36
CA GLY A 108 -1.51 -6.24 8.26
C GLY A 108 -2.39 -7.44 7.92
N PHE A 109 -3.57 -7.56 8.53
CA PHE A 109 -4.52 -8.63 8.23
C PHE A 109 -5.07 -8.54 6.80
N VAL A 110 -5.37 -7.35 6.31
CA VAL A 110 -5.81 -7.18 4.91
C VAL A 110 -4.70 -7.50 3.92
N VAL A 111 -3.45 -7.11 4.20
CA VAL A 111 -2.30 -7.55 3.37
C VAL A 111 -2.20 -9.07 3.35
N GLY A 112 -2.34 -9.73 4.51
CA GLY A 112 -2.33 -11.19 4.61
C GLY A 112 -3.45 -11.85 3.82
N ALA A 113 -4.68 -11.38 3.98
CA ALA A 113 -5.84 -11.87 3.25
C ALA A 113 -5.69 -11.69 1.72
N ASN A 114 -5.18 -10.54 1.29
CA ASN A 114 -4.91 -10.27 -0.12
C ASN A 114 -3.83 -11.20 -0.70
N ILE A 115 -2.81 -11.54 0.07
CA ILE A 115 -1.79 -12.52 -0.34
C ILE A 115 -2.41 -13.91 -0.50
N LEU A 116 -3.30 -14.32 0.41
CA LEU A 116 -4.00 -15.60 0.29
C LEU A 116 -4.96 -15.63 -0.92
N ALA A 117 -5.62 -14.52 -1.23
CA ALA A 117 -6.57 -14.43 -2.32
C ALA A 117 -5.90 -14.29 -3.71
N GLY A 118 -4.90 -13.42 -3.82
CA GLY A 118 -4.30 -13.02 -5.10
C GLY A 118 -2.88 -13.58 -5.35
N GLY A 119 -2.25 -14.17 -4.33
CA GLY A 119 -0.84 -14.57 -4.38
C GLY A 119 -0.54 -15.60 -5.46
N ALA A 120 -1.44 -16.56 -5.68
CA ALA A 120 -1.30 -17.58 -6.72
C ALA A 120 -1.44 -17.03 -8.15
N PHE A 121 -1.97 -15.80 -8.31
CA PHE A 121 -2.31 -15.22 -9.60
C PHE A 121 -1.31 -14.14 -10.04
N SER A 122 -1.09 -13.10 -9.21
CA SER A 122 -0.17 -11.99 -9.52
C SER A 122 1.06 -11.96 -8.61
N GLY A 123 1.15 -12.84 -7.61
CA GLY A 123 2.10 -12.72 -6.50
C GLY A 123 1.68 -11.73 -5.42
N ALA A 124 0.51 -11.09 -5.56
CA ALA A 124 -0.08 -10.12 -4.65
C ALA A 124 0.94 -9.09 -4.15
N SER A 125 1.49 -8.30 -5.07
CA SER A 125 2.51 -7.30 -4.73
C SER A 125 1.94 -6.21 -3.84
N MET A 126 0.90 -5.54 -4.34
CA MET A 126 0.25 -4.34 -3.79
C MET A 126 1.18 -3.15 -3.55
N ASN A 127 2.46 -3.27 -3.91
CA ASN A 127 3.52 -2.37 -3.47
C ASN A 127 4.65 -2.31 -4.51
N PRO A 128 4.76 -1.22 -5.27
CA PRO A 128 5.81 -1.08 -6.29
C PRO A 128 7.22 -1.25 -5.73
N ALA A 129 7.51 -0.73 -4.52
CA ALA A 129 8.82 -0.90 -3.90
C ALA A 129 9.09 -2.37 -3.55
N ARG A 130 8.07 -3.12 -3.08
CA ARG A 130 8.18 -4.55 -2.77
C ARG A 130 8.51 -5.38 -4.02
N SER A 131 8.01 -5.01 -5.18
CA SER A 131 8.37 -5.66 -6.45
C SER A 131 9.70 -5.20 -7.02
N PHE A 132 10.08 -3.93 -6.79
CA PHE A 132 11.29 -3.33 -7.35
C PHE A 132 12.58 -3.95 -6.80
N GLY A 133 12.68 -4.12 -5.48
CA GLY A 133 13.88 -4.65 -4.83
C GLY A 133 14.32 -6.02 -5.37
N PRO A 134 13.42 -7.03 -5.41
CA PRO A 134 13.73 -8.34 -5.96
C PRO A 134 14.07 -8.30 -7.46
N ALA A 135 13.34 -7.51 -8.24
CA ALA A 135 13.59 -7.34 -9.68
C ALA A 135 15.00 -6.78 -9.95
N LEU A 136 15.42 -5.79 -9.17
CA LEU A 136 16.74 -5.18 -9.26
C LEU A 136 17.86 -6.17 -8.89
N VAL A 137 17.71 -6.93 -7.80
CA VAL A 137 18.75 -7.84 -7.31
C VAL A 137 18.89 -9.10 -8.16
N SER A 138 17.76 -9.59 -8.70
CA SER A 138 17.70 -10.77 -9.57
C SER A 138 17.83 -10.42 -11.06
N TRP A 139 17.92 -9.13 -11.43
CA TRP A 139 17.93 -8.63 -12.81
C TRP A 139 16.78 -9.17 -13.68
N ASN A 140 15.62 -9.40 -13.09
CA ASN A 140 14.43 -9.89 -13.79
C ASN A 140 13.32 -8.83 -13.74
N TRP A 141 13.01 -8.27 -14.91
CA TRP A 141 12.06 -7.18 -15.09
C TRP A 141 10.81 -7.60 -15.89
N THR A 142 10.61 -8.91 -16.07
CA THR A 142 9.46 -9.46 -16.82
C THR A 142 8.15 -8.97 -16.22
N ASP A 143 7.31 -8.34 -17.05
CA ASP A 143 6.01 -7.76 -16.67
C ASP A 143 6.03 -6.82 -15.45
N HIS A 144 7.21 -6.29 -15.09
CA HIS A 144 7.40 -5.53 -13.85
C HIS A 144 6.51 -4.28 -13.77
N TRP A 145 6.22 -3.66 -14.91
CA TRP A 145 5.37 -2.49 -15.02
C TRP A 145 3.95 -2.70 -14.47
N VAL A 146 3.45 -3.95 -14.48
CA VAL A 146 2.14 -4.31 -13.92
C VAL A 146 2.08 -3.96 -12.43
N TYR A 147 3.19 -4.19 -11.71
CA TYR A 147 3.32 -3.91 -10.27
C TYR A 147 3.55 -2.42 -9.95
N TRP A 148 3.63 -1.57 -10.97
CA TRP A 148 3.56 -0.11 -10.82
C TRP A 148 2.16 0.38 -11.16
N VAL A 149 1.69 0.08 -12.38
CA VAL A 149 0.42 0.59 -12.89
C VAL A 149 -0.74 0.12 -12.02
N GLY A 150 -0.80 -1.18 -11.69
CA GLY A 150 -1.88 -1.74 -10.91
C GLY A 150 -1.99 -1.11 -9.51
N PRO A 151 -0.92 -1.16 -8.69
CA PRO A 151 -0.96 -0.59 -7.36
C PRO A 151 -1.17 0.93 -7.31
N LEU A 152 -0.56 1.69 -8.22
CA LEU A 152 -0.74 3.16 -8.22
C LEU A 152 -2.18 3.55 -8.57
N ILE A 153 -2.81 2.87 -9.52
CA ILE A 153 -4.24 3.08 -9.84
C ILE A 153 -5.11 2.66 -8.67
N GLY A 154 -4.94 1.44 -8.14
CA GLY A 154 -5.77 0.93 -7.04
C GLY A 154 -5.66 1.78 -5.77
N GLY A 155 -4.44 2.16 -5.39
CA GLY A 155 -4.18 2.99 -4.22
C GLY A 155 -4.67 4.43 -4.39
N GLY A 156 -4.45 5.02 -5.56
CA GLY A 156 -4.95 6.35 -5.90
C GLY A 156 -6.48 6.43 -5.89
N LEU A 157 -7.16 5.45 -6.51
CA LEU A 157 -8.62 5.35 -6.52
C LEU A 157 -9.20 5.18 -5.12
N ALA A 158 -8.63 4.31 -4.30
CA ALA A 158 -9.08 4.12 -2.93
C ALA A 158 -8.96 5.41 -2.10
N GLY A 159 -7.83 6.10 -2.18
CA GLY A 159 -7.64 7.36 -1.46
C GLY A 159 -8.58 8.46 -1.93
N TYR A 160 -8.75 8.61 -3.25
CA TYR A 160 -9.68 9.58 -3.81
C TYR A 160 -11.13 9.29 -3.43
N ILE A 161 -11.58 8.04 -3.54
CA ILE A 161 -12.96 7.66 -3.22
C ILE A 161 -13.23 7.82 -1.72
N TYR A 162 -12.33 7.36 -0.86
CA TYR A 162 -12.55 7.43 0.58
C TYR A 162 -12.59 8.87 1.08
N GLU A 163 -11.65 9.72 0.65
CA GLU A 163 -11.60 11.12 1.08
C GLU A 163 -12.84 11.90 0.62
N ASN A 164 -13.31 11.70 -0.62
CA ASN A 164 -14.40 12.51 -1.17
C ASN A 164 -15.80 12.03 -0.79
N PHE A 165 -16.00 10.72 -0.60
CA PHE A 165 -17.34 10.15 -0.39
C PHE A 165 -17.58 9.69 1.05
N PHE A 166 -16.54 9.28 1.79
CA PHE A 166 -16.71 8.70 3.13
C PHE A 166 -16.25 9.66 4.23
N ILE A 167 -15.17 10.41 4.00
CA ILE A 167 -14.70 11.46 4.92
C ILE A 167 -15.55 12.72 4.71
N VAL A 168 -16.77 12.72 5.27
CA VAL A 168 -17.66 13.88 5.27
C VAL A 168 -17.21 14.85 6.37
N ARG A 169 -16.61 15.98 5.98
CA ARG A 169 -16.22 17.09 6.88
C ARG A 169 -17.40 17.98 7.34
N THR A 170 -18.63 17.68 6.94
CA THR A 170 -19.83 18.42 7.37
C THR A 170 -20.59 17.62 8.42
N HIS A 171 -20.39 17.98 9.69
CA HIS A 171 -21.41 18.61 10.52
C HIS A 171 -20.72 19.09 11.80
N VAL A 172 -20.69 20.41 12.01
CA VAL A 172 -20.57 20.98 13.35
C VAL A 172 -21.68 20.32 14.17
N LEU A 173 -21.32 19.55 15.21
CA LEU A 173 -22.29 19.13 16.20
C LEU A 173 -22.97 20.40 16.71
N LEU A 174 -24.28 20.54 16.50
CA LEU A 174 -25.03 21.61 17.16
C LEU A 174 -24.74 21.48 18.67
N PRO A 175 -24.49 22.59 19.39
CA PRO A 175 -24.36 22.53 20.83
C PRO A 175 -25.60 21.83 21.36
N GLN A 176 -25.40 20.64 21.93
CA GLN A 176 -26.41 20.05 22.78
C GLN A 176 -26.49 21.00 23.96
N ASN A 177 -27.49 21.89 23.95
CA ASN A 177 -27.74 22.75 25.09
C ASN A 177 -27.88 21.83 26.31
N GLU A 178 -26.88 21.89 27.18
CA GLU A 178 -27.01 21.39 28.53
C GLU A 178 -28.15 22.16 29.20
N ALA A 179 -28.99 21.40 29.91
CA ALA A 179 -29.89 21.82 30.97
C ALA A 179 -31.06 22.77 30.61
N PHE A 180 -32.27 22.20 30.67
CA PHE A 180 -33.32 22.72 31.55
C PHE A 180 -33.91 21.55 32.34
#